data_AF-A0A3D9HDG5-F1
#
_entry.id   AF-A0A3D9HDG5-F1
#
_cell.length_a   1.000
_cell.length_b   1.000
_cell.length_c   1.000
_cell.angle_alpha   90.00
_cell.angle_beta   90.00
_cell.angle_gamma   90.00
#
_symmetry.space_group_name_H-M   'P 1'
#
loop_
_entity.id
_entity.type
_entity.pdbx_description
1 polymer ?
#
loop_
_entity_poly.entity_id
_entity_poly.type
_entity_poly.pdbx_seq_one_letter_code
_entity_poly.pdbx_strand_id
1 'polypeptide(L)'
;MKIINNLKKIGVLIPLVMVFFTISCGDDDAPTQSFDIAQLQSRITEAENLIATGVEGINAGDYQPGSKDALQDVVNWIYKRIESSKSQADIDDAVIKLNAAIDKFLVSVVSEAFPWIQHGNGSSIELSENVKQAIYQPSTLEMEIYIVDLNQAGFSNNLLSTEDEPSRGMAARYFGTGEIELVAGTTDGWPTSPRSPAGTLKSGEWMNVAFTNSGSEQKLYINGQLVATLAGVPEMTDVPWLLGNSPTFTDRSCNVLFREFKVWNSVFDQSTIQSNIGATIDGTESGLVVYFPLSSNLGNSFSDVVGNSTATLKGTFEWVAEPPIIVLDYTNLNVAVQELTDFRATVTEGDMDGDYPVGTLDYIDSLLANANDVLQNETRQTALDDTADAIGDAIDLINANLVGPADGVYVDRDNPSSIGFRITPNYTPQGDYTVEFDLKLKTLQMGGSGEIFGNGSYGLRVFGYTNPTEEEILASGGLWNFTHISGWIGPEAPALSVRSQVWQHVAIVHDDTARTTSIYVDGEMVGQSTDIGVPDVSGWGETWLGNSWGAKMNGSIKDFRIWDEARSVGQLNADITGSEPNLQIYFPLDRVKGLQFSDETGDYSGEMRGIVWNN
;
A
#
# COMPACT_ATOMS: atom_id res chain seq x y z
N MET A 1 -50.01 25.28 -21.72
CA MET A 1 -51.25 25.38 -22.52
C MET A 1 -51.21 24.31 -23.60
N LYS A 2 -52.29 23.49 -23.73
CA LYS A 2 -52.48 22.23 -24.53
C LYS A 2 -51.80 21.00 -23.89
N ILE A 3 -52.45 20.03 -23.23
CA ILE A 3 -53.65 19.17 -23.47
C ILE A 3 -53.56 18.39 -24.79
N ILE A 4 -53.45 17.04 -24.72
CA ILE A 4 -54.52 16.03 -24.99
C ILE A 4 -53.96 14.58 -24.94
N ASN A 5 -54.59 13.78 -24.07
CA ASN A 5 -54.96 12.35 -24.10
C ASN A 5 -54.24 11.35 -25.01
N ASN A 6 -53.87 10.21 -24.40
CA ASN A 6 -54.24 8.88 -24.93
C ASN A 6 -54.12 7.77 -23.86
N LEU A 7 -55.12 7.68 -22.97
CA LEU A 7 -55.39 6.46 -22.20
C LEU A 7 -56.31 5.57 -23.03
N LYS A 8 -55.72 4.61 -23.74
CA LYS A 8 -56.46 3.49 -24.32
C LYS A 8 -56.68 2.43 -23.25
N LYS A 9 -57.97 2.14 -23.04
CA LYS A 9 -58.55 1.03 -22.30
C LYS A 9 -57.78 -0.27 -22.52
N ILE A 10 -57.27 -0.87 -21.44
CA ILE A 10 -57.11 -2.32 -21.31
C ILE A 10 -57.86 -2.69 -20.04
N GLY A 11 -58.96 -3.40 -20.20
CA GLY A 11 -59.74 -3.93 -19.09
C GLY A 11 -58.98 -5.07 -18.44
N VAL A 12 -58.68 -4.94 -17.16
CA VAL A 12 -58.34 -6.06 -16.29
C VAL A 12 -59.42 -6.12 -15.23
N LEU A 13 -60.11 -7.26 -15.24
CA LEU A 13 -61.19 -7.63 -14.35
C LEU A 13 -60.62 -7.84 -12.94
N ILE A 14 -60.94 -6.96 -12.00
CA ILE A 14 -60.52 -7.06 -10.59
C ILE A 14 -61.52 -7.98 -9.85
N PRO A 15 -61.08 -9.01 -9.10
CA PRO A 15 -61.89 -9.56 -8.04
C PRO A 15 -61.81 -8.57 -6.87
N LEU A 16 -62.74 -7.62 -6.82
CA LEU A 16 -62.97 -6.78 -5.65
C LEU A 16 -63.51 -7.72 -4.57
N VAL A 17 -62.64 -8.31 -3.75
CA VAL A 17 -63.06 -9.07 -2.56
C VAL A 17 -63.48 -8.05 -1.51
N MET A 18 -64.65 -7.44 -1.71
CA MET A 18 -65.40 -6.78 -0.65
C MET A 18 -65.90 -7.87 0.29
N VAL A 19 -65.11 -8.17 1.33
CA VAL A 19 -65.62 -8.92 2.49
C VAL A 19 -66.58 -7.99 3.23
N PHE A 20 -67.84 -7.98 2.83
CA PHE A 20 -68.92 -7.51 3.68
C PHE A 20 -69.08 -8.53 4.80
N PHE A 21 -68.61 -8.20 6.01
CA PHE A 21 -69.09 -8.88 7.21
C PHE A 21 -70.55 -8.50 7.39
N THR A 22 -71.46 -9.36 6.93
CA THR A 22 -72.87 -9.27 7.29
C THR A 22 -73.03 -9.72 8.74
N ILE A 23 -73.39 -8.78 9.61
CA ILE A 23 -73.91 -9.06 10.94
C ILE A 23 -75.25 -9.78 10.78
N SER A 24 -75.25 -11.09 11.00
CA SER A 24 -76.47 -11.87 11.18
C SER A 24 -76.97 -11.66 12.60
N CYS A 25 -78.10 -10.97 12.77
CA CYS A 25 -78.88 -11.04 14.00
C CYS A 25 -79.41 -12.47 14.16
N GLY A 26 -78.92 -13.19 15.16
CA GLY A 26 -79.44 -14.45 15.65
C GLY A 26 -78.90 -14.67 17.05
N ASP A 27 -79.81 -14.70 18.02
CA ASP A 27 -79.54 -14.80 19.46
C ASP A 27 -78.71 -16.05 19.83
N ASP A 28 -78.05 -15.94 20.99
CA ASP A 28 -77.41 -16.95 21.84
C ASP A 28 -75.88 -17.24 21.73
N ASP A 29 -75.16 -16.62 22.68
CA ASP A 29 -74.07 -17.17 23.52
C ASP A 29 -72.74 -17.66 22.91
N ALA A 30 -72.09 -16.78 22.15
CA ALA A 30 -70.62 -16.63 22.23
C ALA A 30 -70.31 -15.12 22.26
N PRO A 31 -69.31 -14.63 23.01
CA PRO A 31 -68.91 -13.24 22.91
C PRO A 31 -68.38 -13.04 21.48
N THR A 32 -69.23 -12.47 20.62
CA THR A 32 -68.85 -11.91 19.34
C THR A 32 -67.82 -10.84 19.65
N GLN A 33 -66.54 -11.20 19.54
CA GLN A 33 -65.42 -10.28 19.74
C GLN A 33 -65.41 -9.29 18.58
N SER A 34 -66.22 -8.24 18.74
CA SER A 34 -66.26 -7.06 17.88
C SER A 34 -65.06 -6.19 18.27
N PHE A 35 -63.92 -6.39 17.63
CA PHE A 35 -62.79 -5.48 17.72
C PHE A 35 -63.04 -4.23 16.88
N ASP A 36 -62.56 -3.08 17.34
CA ASP A 36 -62.50 -1.88 16.52
C ASP A 36 -61.37 -2.03 15.51
N ILE A 37 -61.73 -2.18 14.24
CA ILE A 37 -60.80 -2.36 13.12
C ILE A 37 -60.80 -1.16 12.15
N ALA A 38 -61.49 -0.07 12.46
CA ALA A 38 -61.67 1.04 11.53
C ALA A 38 -60.33 1.66 11.12
N GLN A 39 -59.42 1.85 12.07
CA GLN A 39 -58.07 2.35 11.80
C GLN A 39 -57.27 1.36 10.95
N LEU A 40 -57.30 0.07 11.30
CA LEU A 40 -56.58 -0.97 10.56
C LEU A 40 -57.07 -1.06 9.10
N GLN A 41 -58.38 -1.05 8.88
CA GLN A 41 -58.99 -1.05 7.54
C GLN A 41 -58.55 0.16 6.72
N SER A 42 -58.54 1.36 7.32
CA SER A 42 -58.05 2.57 6.65
C SER A 42 -56.60 2.43 6.19
N ARG A 43 -55.74 1.85 7.02
CA ARG A 43 -54.31 1.66 6.70
C ARG A 43 -54.08 0.53 5.69
N ILE A 44 -54.89 -0.53 5.70
CA ILE A 44 -54.87 -1.57 4.65
C ILE A 44 -55.19 -0.94 3.30
N THR A 45 -56.24 -0.11 3.22
CA THR A 45 -56.62 0.58 1.97
C THR A 45 -55.50 1.47 1.45
N GLU A 46 -54.82 2.20 2.35
CA GLU A 46 -53.67 3.03 2.00
C GLU A 46 -52.50 2.19 1.45
N ALA A 47 -52.14 1.10 2.12
CA ALA A 47 -51.08 0.19 1.68
C ALA A 47 -51.40 -0.44 0.31
N GLU A 48 -52.62 -0.93 0.10
CA GLU A 48 -53.05 -1.50 -1.18
C GLU A 48 -53.04 -0.45 -2.30
N ASN A 49 -53.40 0.79 -2.01
CA ASN A 49 -53.32 1.88 -2.98
C ASN A 49 -51.86 2.26 -3.33
N LEU A 50 -50.97 2.28 -2.34
CA LEU A 50 -49.53 2.47 -2.55
C LEU A 50 -48.95 1.34 -3.43
N ILE A 51 -49.31 0.08 -3.16
CA ILE A 51 -48.93 -1.06 -4.01
C ILE A 51 -49.51 -0.91 -5.42
N ALA A 52 -50.76 -0.49 -5.57
CA ALA A 52 -51.40 -0.41 -6.89
C ALA A 52 -50.80 0.70 -7.76
N THR A 53 -50.48 1.85 -7.17
CA THR A 53 -50.09 3.08 -7.89
C THR A 53 -48.59 3.36 -7.89
N GLY A 54 -47.85 2.81 -6.94
CA GLY A 54 -46.40 2.95 -6.86
C GLY A 54 -45.71 2.29 -8.04
N VAL A 55 -44.84 3.05 -8.70
CA VAL A 55 -43.92 2.57 -9.73
C VAL A 55 -42.64 2.16 -9.03
N GLU A 56 -42.24 0.89 -9.17
CA GLU A 56 -40.90 0.48 -8.76
C GLU A 56 -39.92 0.70 -9.90
N GLY A 57 -38.69 1.07 -9.55
CA GLY A 57 -37.66 1.34 -10.54
C GLY A 57 -36.41 1.91 -9.90
N ILE A 58 -35.49 2.33 -10.76
CA ILE A 58 -34.18 2.90 -10.40
C ILE A 58 -34.11 4.40 -10.69
N ASN A 59 -35.18 5.01 -11.21
CA ASN A 59 -35.20 6.42 -11.55
C ASN A 59 -35.65 7.24 -10.35
N ALA A 60 -35.13 8.47 -10.23
CA ALA A 60 -35.55 9.39 -9.18
C ALA A 60 -37.09 9.56 -9.15
N GLY A 61 -37.69 9.33 -7.99
CA GLY A 61 -39.14 9.36 -7.79
C GLY A 61 -39.87 8.02 -7.93
N ASP A 62 -39.23 6.97 -8.45
CA ASP A 62 -39.71 5.59 -8.34
C ASP A 62 -39.57 5.09 -6.88
N TYR A 63 -40.21 3.98 -6.53
CA TYR A 63 -39.94 3.24 -5.30
C TYR A 63 -38.89 2.16 -5.55
N GLN A 64 -38.07 1.85 -4.55
CA GLN A 64 -37.04 0.79 -4.64
C GLN A 64 -37.66 -0.54 -5.10
N PRO A 65 -37.00 -1.30 -6.01
CA PRO A 65 -37.46 -2.63 -6.41
C PRO A 65 -37.65 -3.57 -5.22
N GLY A 66 -38.78 -4.29 -5.18
CA GLY A 66 -39.14 -5.23 -4.11
C GLY A 66 -39.83 -4.58 -2.89
N SER A 67 -39.91 -3.24 -2.82
CA SER A 67 -40.64 -2.53 -1.76
C SER A 67 -42.14 -2.84 -1.76
N LYS A 68 -42.74 -3.02 -2.94
CA LYS A 68 -44.15 -3.40 -3.11
C LYS A 68 -44.42 -4.79 -2.58
N ASP A 69 -43.56 -5.76 -2.92
CA ASP A 69 -43.69 -7.13 -2.44
C ASP A 69 -43.53 -7.21 -0.92
N ALA A 70 -42.57 -6.49 -0.35
CA ALA A 70 -42.40 -6.41 1.10
C ALA A 70 -43.63 -5.80 1.82
N LEU A 71 -44.24 -4.76 1.24
CA LEU A 71 -45.48 -4.18 1.78
C LEU A 71 -46.66 -5.16 1.61
N GLN A 72 -46.75 -5.83 0.47
CA GLN A 72 -47.78 -6.83 0.18
C GLN A 72 -47.72 -8.03 1.13
N ASP A 73 -46.52 -8.48 1.50
CA ASP A 73 -46.32 -9.55 2.49
C ASP A 73 -46.84 -9.17 3.87
N VAL A 74 -46.64 -7.90 4.29
CA VAL A 74 -47.22 -7.40 5.54
C VAL A 74 -48.73 -7.33 5.43
N VAL A 75 -49.30 -6.82 4.33
CA VAL A 75 -50.76 -6.81 4.11
C VAL A 75 -51.35 -8.23 4.17
N ASN A 76 -50.71 -9.20 3.52
CA ASN A 76 -51.09 -10.62 3.57
C ASN A 76 -51.06 -11.19 4.99
N TRP A 77 -50.05 -10.80 5.78
CA TRP A 77 -49.96 -11.17 7.19
C TRP A 77 -51.09 -10.54 8.02
N ILE A 78 -51.42 -9.26 7.77
CA ILE A 78 -52.49 -8.53 8.47
C ILE A 78 -53.84 -9.22 8.25
N TYR A 79 -54.16 -9.64 7.03
CA TYR A 79 -55.40 -10.36 6.76
C TYR A 79 -55.53 -11.65 7.59
N LYS A 80 -54.45 -12.44 7.67
CA LYS A 80 -54.41 -13.64 8.53
C LYS A 80 -54.50 -13.30 10.02
N ARG A 81 -53.94 -12.15 10.43
CA ARG A 81 -53.95 -11.70 11.82
C ARG A 81 -55.35 -11.29 12.27
N ILE A 82 -56.12 -10.61 11.42
CA ILE A 82 -57.51 -10.23 11.72
C ILE A 82 -58.36 -11.47 12.04
N GLU A 83 -58.23 -12.53 11.22
CA GLU A 83 -58.98 -13.78 11.42
C GLU A 83 -58.59 -14.55 12.69
N SER A 84 -57.38 -14.35 13.20
CA SER A 84 -56.81 -15.11 14.33
C SER A 84 -56.66 -14.31 15.62
N SER A 85 -57.08 -13.04 15.63
CA SER A 85 -56.95 -12.13 16.77
C SER A 85 -57.85 -12.56 17.94
N LYS A 86 -57.36 -12.40 19.17
CA LYS A 86 -58.07 -12.79 20.40
C LYS A 86 -58.31 -11.62 21.35
N SER A 87 -57.79 -10.43 21.00
CA SER A 87 -57.88 -9.21 21.77
C SER A 87 -57.77 -7.96 20.89
N GLN A 88 -58.26 -6.81 21.38
CA GLN A 88 -58.06 -5.51 20.72
C GLN A 88 -56.58 -5.15 20.62
N ALA A 89 -55.76 -5.53 21.61
CA ALA A 89 -54.32 -5.31 21.58
C ALA A 89 -53.65 -6.00 20.37
N ASP A 90 -54.15 -7.16 19.92
CA ASP A 90 -53.65 -7.83 18.72
C ASP A 90 -53.89 -6.99 17.45
N ILE A 91 -55.00 -6.24 17.41
CA ILE A 91 -55.38 -5.34 16.32
C ILE A 91 -54.55 -4.06 16.38
N ASP A 92 -54.37 -3.48 17.57
CA ASP A 92 -53.57 -2.27 17.77
C ASP A 92 -52.09 -2.54 17.38
N ASP A 93 -51.54 -3.70 17.75
CA ASP A 93 -50.21 -4.15 17.32
C ASP A 93 -50.12 -4.33 15.79
N ALA A 94 -51.19 -4.84 15.17
CA ALA A 94 -51.26 -4.98 13.72
C ALA A 94 -51.24 -3.61 13.01
N VAL A 95 -51.91 -2.60 13.57
CA VAL A 95 -51.84 -1.21 13.08
C VAL A 95 -50.42 -0.68 13.17
N ILE A 96 -49.72 -0.87 14.30
CA ILE A 96 -48.33 -0.42 14.48
C ILE A 96 -47.42 -1.05 13.42
N LYS A 97 -47.54 -2.37 13.21
CA LYS A 97 -46.73 -3.10 12.23
C LYS A 97 -47.00 -2.65 10.79
N LEU A 98 -48.27 -2.43 10.43
CA LEU A 98 -48.63 -1.94 9.10
C LEU A 98 -48.17 -0.49 8.89
N ASN A 99 -48.25 0.37 9.90
CA ASN A 99 -47.74 1.74 9.83
C ASN A 99 -46.23 1.73 9.58
N ALA A 100 -45.46 0.95 10.34
CA ALA A 100 -44.02 0.81 10.11
C ALA A 100 -43.69 0.30 8.69
N ALA A 101 -44.52 -0.60 8.13
CA ALA A 101 -44.34 -1.07 6.76
C ALA A 101 -44.67 -0.01 5.70
N ILE A 102 -45.76 0.76 5.90
CA ILE A 102 -46.12 1.90 5.03
C ILE A 102 -45.03 2.97 5.09
N ASP A 103 -44.57 3.34 6.30
CA ASP A 103 -43.52 4.33 6.48
C ASP A 103 -42.23 3.87 5.78
N LYS A 104 -41.87 2.59 5.91
CA LYS A 104 -40.74 1.98 5.20
C LYS A 104 -40.90 2.06 3.67
N PHE A 105 -42.10 1.85 3.15
CA PHE A 105 -42.41 1.99 1.72
C PHE A 105 -42.32 3.46 1.26
N LEU A 106 -42.84 4.41 2.04
CA LEU A 106 -42.82 5.83 1.66
C LEU A 106 -41.42 6.44 1.67
N VAL A 107 -40.51 5.93 2.52
CA VAL A 107 -39.10 6.35 2.50
C VAL A 107 -38.25 5.59 1.47
N SER A 108 -38.81 4.60 0.77
CA SER A 108 -38.11 3.88 -0.30
C SER A 108 -38.18 4.60 -1.65
N VAL A 109 -38.48 5.90 -1.66
CA VAL A 109 -38.43 6.73 -2.87
C VAL A 109 -36.97 6.88 -3.30
N VAL A 110 -36.72 6.57 -4.56
CA VAL A 110 -35.42 6.63 -5.21
C VAL A 110 -34.97 8.09 -5.33
N SER A 111 -33.81 8.41 -4.77
CA SER A 111 -33.06 9.65 -4.97
C SER A 111 -31.66 9.33 -5.44
N GLU A 112 -31.01 10.25 -6.16
CA GLU A 112 -29.61 10.07 -6.57
C GLU A 112 -28.72 9.86 -5.34
N ALA A 113 -28.00 8.74 -5.33
CA ALA A 113 -27.07 8.39 -4.28
C ALA A 113 -26.13 7.27 -4.72
N PHE A 114 -24.91 7.28 -4.21
CA PHE A 114 -23.88 6.29 -4.50
C PHE A 114 -23.54 5.52 -3.22
N PRO A 115 -23.30 4.20 -3.29
CA PRO A 115 -22.88 3.43 -2.14
C PRO A 115 -21.43 3.76 -1.84
N TRP A 116 -21.20 4.46 -0.73
CA TRP A 116 -19.89 4.71 -0.16
C TRP A 116 -19.52 3.57 0.78
N ILE A 117 -18.61 2.71 0.33
CA ILE A 117 -17.97 1.70 1.15
C ILE A 117 -16.82 2.36 1.89
N GLN A 118 -16.93 2.40 3.22
CA GLN A 118 -15.91 2.98 4.09
C GLN A 118 -14.92 1.90 4.53
N HIS A 119 -13.71 2.32 4.89
CA HIS A 119 -12.77 1.43 5.55
C HIS A 119 -13.41 0.70 6.73
N GLY A 120 -13.17 -0.60 6.81
CA GLY A 120 -13.72 -1.43 7.86
C GLY A 120 -13.62 -2.91 7.53
N ASN A 121 -13.42 -3.71 8.58
CA ASN A 121 -13.30 -5.15 8.46
C ASN A 121 -14.60 -5.75 7.90
N GLY A 122 -14.54 -6.29 6.68
CA GLY A 122 -15.71 -6.84 5.98
C GLY A 122 -16.69 -5.81 5.40
N SER A 123 -16.34 -4.51 5.36
CA SER A 123 -17.11 -3.50 4.61
C SER A 123 -17.00 -3.76 3.11
N SER A 124 -18.09 -4.01 2.41
CA SER A 124 -18.07 -4.39 0.98
C SER A 124 -19.44 -4.32 0.31
N ILE A 125 -19.44 -4.44 -1.02
CA ILE A 125 -20.62 -4.90 -1.79
C ILE A 125 -20.42 -6.38 -2.13
N GLU A 126 -21.25 -7.25 -1.60
CA GLU A 126 -21.26 -8.69 -1.88
C GLU A 126 -22.19 -8.98 -3.06
N LEU A 127 -21.67 -9.61 -4.12
CA LEU A 127 -22.44 -9.97 -5.32
C LEU A 127 -22.89 -11.44 -5.28
N SER A 128 -24.05 -11.73 -5.87
CA SER A 128 -24.59 -13.09 -5.96
C SER A 128 -23.69 -14.02 -6.78
N GLU A 129 -23.75 -15.31 -6.45
CA GLU A 129 -22.87 -16.37 -7.00
C GLU A 129 -22.85 -16.42 -8.54
N ASN A 130 -23.97 -16.13 -9.20
CA ASN A 130 -24.05 -16.11 -10.67
C ASN A 130 -23.17 -15.01 -11.30
N VAL A 131 -22.92 -13.90 -10.60
CA VAL A 131 -22.00 -12.85 -11.06
C VAL A 131 -20.57 -13.38 -11.09
N LYS A 132 -20.14 -14.05 -10.01
CA LYS A 132 -18.83 -14.71 -9.93
C LYS A 132 -18.69 -15.74 -11.07
N GLN A 133 -19.69 -16.60 -11.25
CA GLN A 133 -19.70 -17.58 -12.35
C GLN A 133 -19.52 -16.94 -13.73
N ALA A 134 -20.16 -15.79 -13.99
CA ALA A 134 -20.02 -15.07 -15.25
C ALA A 134 -18.61 -14.51 -15.44
N ILE A 135 -18.00 -13.93 -14.40
CA ILE A 135 -16.66 -13.33 -14.47
C ILE A 135 -15.56 -14.38 -14.69
N TYR A 136 -15.74 -15.61 -14.20
CA TYR A 136 -14.81 -16.72 -14.45
C TYR A 136 -14.86 -17.26 -15.89
N GLN A 137 -15.90 -16.93 -16.67
CA GLN A 137 -15.96 -17.19 -18.11
C GLN A 137 -15.33 -16.05 -18.91
N PRO A 138 -15.09 -16.22 -20.23
CA PRO A 138 -14.75 -15.12 -21.11
C PRO A 138 -15.74 -13.95 -20.96
N SER A 139 -15.28 -12.85 -20.36
CA SER A 139 -16.15 -11.77 -19.89
C SER A 139 -15.42 -10.43 -19.77
N THR A 140 -16.22 -9.37 -19.64
CA THR A 140 -15.76 -8.01 -19.33
C THR A 140 -16.61 -7.43 -18.22
N LEU A 141 -15.98 -6.98 -17.14
CA LEU A 141 -16.56 -6.16 -16.10
C LEU A 141 -16.20 -4.70 -16.37
N GLU A 142 -17.16 -3.80 -16.30
CA GLU A 142 -16.96 -2.35 -16.38
C GLU A 142 -17.63 -1.69 -15.17
N MET A 143 -17.00 -0.68 -14.58
CA MET A 143 -17.58 0.13 -13.50
C MET A 143 -16.91 1.50 -13.44
N GLU A 144 -17.58 2.45 -12.78
CA GLU A 144 -16.99 3.71 -12.37
C GLU A 144 -16.78 3.70 -10.86
N ILE A 145 -15.65 4.25 -10.43
CA ILE A 145 -15.27 4.31 -9.02
C ILE A 145 -14.88 5.74 -8.64
N TYR A 146 -15.14 6.11 -7.39
CA TYR A 146 -14.59 7.30 -6.78
C TYR A 146 -13.83 6.87 -5.53
N ILE A 147 -12.50 6.92 -5.59
CA ILE A 147 -11.68 6.62 -4.42
C ILE A 147 -11.68 7.87 -3.54
N VAL A 148 -12.13 7.72 -2.29
CA VAL A 148 -12.22 8.82 -1.33
C VAL A 148 -10.82 9.22 -0.89
N ASP A 149 -10.02 8.24 -0.48
CA ASP A 149 -8.58 8.36 -0.27
C ASP A 149 -7.86 7.07 -0.64
N LEU A 150 -6.56 7.19 -0.87
CA LEU A 150 -5.69 6.06 -1.19
C LEU A 150 -5.12 5.36 0.06
N ASN A 151 -5.51 5.74 1.29
CA ASN A 151 -4.91 5.15 2.48
C ASN A 151 -5.13 3.64 2.51
N GLN A 152 -4.14 2.91 3.01
CA GLN A 152 -4.21 1.46 3.10
C GLN A 152 -4.71 1.08 4.49
N ALA A 153 -5.79 0.29 4.57
CA ALA A 153 -6.26 -0.23 5.86
C ALA A 153 -5.35 -1.35 6.41
N GLY A 154 -4.71 -2.10 5.52
CA GLY A 154 -3.76 -3.17 5.85
C GLY A 154 -2.68 -3.23 4.79
N PHE A 155 -2.36 -4.43 4.31
CA PHE A 155 -1.32 -4.60 3.28
C PHE A 155 -1.61 -3.90 1.94
N SER A 156 -2.88 -3.80 1.54
CA SER A 156 -3.36 -3.23 0.27
C SER A 156 -4.85 -2.92 0.39
N ASN A 157 -5.44 -2.33 -0.65
CA ASN A 157 -6.88 -2.11 -0.77
C ASN A 157 -7.44 -2.93 -1.94
N ASN A 158 -8.33 -3.88 -1.67
CA ASN A 158 -8.90 -4.77 -2.69
C ASN A 158 -10.15 -4.15 -3.33
N LEU A 159 -10.01 -3.60 -4.53
CA LEU A 159 -11.11 -2.96 -5.25
C LEU A 159 -12.19 -3.97 -5.66
N LEU A 160 -11.75 -5.13 -6.14
CA LEU A 160 -12.57 -6.31 -6.41
C LEU A 160 -11.80 -7.55 -5.99
N SER A 161 -12.47 -8.52 -5.38
CA SER A 161 -11.81 -9.73 -4.89
C SER A 161 -12.76 -10.89 -4.70
N THR A 162 -12.25 -12.08 -4.96
CA THR A 162 -12.83 -13.35 -4.54
C THR A 162 -11.73 -14.29 -4.02
N GLU A 163 -10.64 -13.71 -3.51
CA GLU A 163 -9.44 -14.42 -3.05
C GLU A 163 -9.73 -15.30 -1.83
N ASP A 164 -9.15 -16.49 -1.81
CA ASP A 164 -9.24 -17.42 -0.69
C ASP A 164 -7.94 -18.22 -0.49
N GLU A 165 -7.71 -18.68 0.73
CA GLU A 165 -6.58 -19.56 1.05
C GLU A 165 -6.82 -20.98 0.50
N PRO A 166 -5.78 -21.75 0.14
CA PRO A 166 -4.35 -21.45 0.30
C PRO A 166 -3.75 -20.54 -0.79
N SER A 167 -4.36 -20.47 -1.98
CA SER A 167 -3.99 -19.59 -3.10
C SER A 167 -5.03 -19.73 -4.22
N ARG A 168 -6.27 -19.29 -3.99
CA ARG A 168 -7.38 -19.41 -4.95
C ARG A 168 -8.02 -18.05 -5.20
N GLY A 169 -8.71 -17.90 -6.32
CA GLY A 169 -9.47 -16.67 -6.59
C GLY A 169 -8.72 -15.67 -7.44
N MET A 170 -9.20 -14.43 -7.43
CA MET A 170 -8.55 -13.30 -8.08
C MET A 170 -8.91 -11.99 -7.40
N ALA A 171 -8.06 -10.98 -7.59
CA ALA A 171 -8.33 -9.62 -7.16
C ALA A 171 -7.71 -8.58 -8.09
N ALA A 172 -8.24 -7.36 -8.03
CA ALA A 172 -7.50 -6.16 -8.37
C ALA A 172 -7.32 -5.34 -7.08
N ARG A 173 -6.07 -5.08 -6.72
CA ARG A 173 -5.71 -4.39 -5.47
C ARG A 173 -4.79 -3.22 -5.70
N TYR A 174 -5.00 -2.14 -4.95
CA TYR A 174 -4.23 -0.91 -5.05
C TYR A 174 -3.53 -0.52 -3.75
N PHE A 175 -2.57 0.39 -3.87
CA PHE A 175 -1.67 0.83 -2.81
C PHE A 175 -1.73 2.34 -2.58
N GLY A 176 -1.08 2.80 -1.51
CA GLY A 176 -1.13 4.18 -1.02
C GLY A 176 -0.61 5.25 -1.98
N THR A 177 0.13 4.86 -3.01
CA THR A 177 0.68 5.72 -4.08
C THR A 177 -0.18 5.69 -5.35
N GLY A 178 -1.30 4.96 -5.35
CA GLY A 178 -2.20 4.85 -6.51
C GLY A 178 -1.76 3.83 -7.56
N GLU A 179 -0.76 2.99 -7.28
CA GLU A 179 -0.52 1.80 -8.09
C GLU A 179 -1.65 0.78 -7.91
N ILE A 180 -1.99 0.06 -8.98
CA ILE A 180 -2.90 -1.09 -8.95
C ILE A 180 -2.28 -2.28 -9.66
N GLU A 181 -2.56 -3.49 -9.17
CA GLU A 181 -2.12 -4.75 -9.76
C GLU A 181 -3.25 -5.78 -9.78
N LEU A 182 -3.09 -6.79 -10.64
CA LEU A 182 -3.92 -7.99 -10.66
C LEU A 182 -3.25 -9.10 -9.86
N VAL A 183 -4.08 -9.88 -9.18
CA VAL A 183 -3.68 -11.09 -8.44
C VAL A 183 -4.56 -12.25 -8.92
N ALA A 184 -3.95 -13.41 -9.16
CA ALA A 184 -4.66 -14.65 -9.45
C ALA A 184 -4.13 -15.74 -8.52
N GLY A 185 -5.00 -16.42 -7.78
CA GLY A 185 -4.62 -17.59 -7.00
C GLY A 185 -4.54 -18.82 -7.90
N THR A 186 -3.40 -19.50 -7.88
CA THR A 186 -3.15 -20.74 -8.62
C THR A 186 -2.54 -21.81 -7.71
N THR A 187 -2.41 -23.03 -8.22
CA THR A 187 -1.70 -24.13 -7.52
C THR A 187 -0.24 -23.79 -7.19
N ASP A 188 0.34 -22.82 -7.90
CA ASP A 188 1.74 -22.40 -7.76
C ASP A 188 1.90 -21.17 -6.85
N GLY A 189 0.81 -20.67 -6.25
CA GLY A 189 0.80 -19.54 -5.31
C GLY A 189 -0.05 -18.37 -5.78
N TRP A 190 0.40 -17.15 -5.47
CA TRP A 190 -0.26 -15.89 -5.80
C TRP A 190 0.52 -15.10 -6.88
N PRO A 191 0.52 -15.53 -8.16
CA PRO A 191 1.07 -14.70 -9.23
C PRO A 191 0.37 -13.33 -9.29
N THR A 192 1.17 -12.29 -9.49
CA THR A 192 0.71 -10.91 -9.64
C THR A 192 1.16 -10.34 -10.98
N SER A 193 0.41 -9.38 -11.53
CA SER A 193 0.94 -8.53 -12.59
C SER A 193 2.03 -7.60 -12.04
N PRO A 194 2.90 -7.02 -12.89
CA PRO A 194 3.59 -5.79 -12.51
C PRO A 194 2.57 -4.73 -12.06
N ARG A 195 2.96 -3.92 -11.07
CA ARG A 195 2.17 -2.75 -10.66
C ARG A 195 2.12 -1.72 -11.77
N SER A 196 0.99 -1.03 -11.88
CA SER A 196 0.90 0.18 -12.70
C SER A 196 1.83 1.28 -12.15
N PRO A 197 2.15 2.35 -12.92
CA PRO A 197 2.86 3.50 -12.37
C PRO A 197 2.13 4.15 -11.19
N ALA A 198 2.88 4.76 -10.27
CA ALA A 198 2.32 5.60 -9.20
C ALA A 198 1.41 6.70 -9.78
N GLY A 199 0.30 7.00 -9.09
CA GLY A 199 -0.72 7.96 -9.52
C GLY A 199 -1.65 7.48 -10.63
N THR A 200 -1.65 6.17 -10.96
CA THR A 200 -2.61 5.58 -11.91
C THR A 200 -4.04 5.71 -11.39
N LEU A 201 -4.26 5.34 -10.12
CA LEU A 201 -5.46 5.66 -9.37
C LEU A 201 -5.27 6.96 -8.60
N LYS A 202 -6.33 7.75 -8.52
CA LYS A 202 -6.36 9.04 -7.83
C LYS A 202 -7.56 9.12 -6.92
N SER A 203 -7.34 9.69 -5.75
CA SER A 203 -8.42 10.07 -4.85
C SER A 203 -9.12 11.33 -5.35
N GLY A 204 -10.41 11.48 -5.04
CA GLY A 204 -11.11 12.74 -5.26
C GLY A 204 -11.73 12.94 -6.64
N GLU A 205 -11.63 11.96 -7.54
CA GLU A 205 -12.26 12.00 -8.88
C GLU A 205 -12.87 10.67 -9.30
N TRP A 206 -13.88 10.73 -10.19
CA TRP A 206 -14.48 9.55 -10.80
C TRP A 206 -13.53 8.97 -11.86
N MET A 207 -13.27 7.67 -11.78
CA MET A 207 -12.43 6.93 -12.72
C MET A 207 -13.18 5.73 -13.27
N ASN A 208 -12.92 5.39 -14.52
CA ASN A 208 -13.48 4.21 -15.17
C ASN A 208 -12.54 3.02 -14.97
N VAL A 209 -13.08 1.88 -14.57
CA VAL A 209 -12.36 0.61 -14.41
C VAL A 209 -13.00 -0.43 -15.31
N ALA A 210 -12.19 -1.09 -16.13
CA ALA A 210 -12.60 -2.29 -16.84
C ALA A 210 -11.67 -3.46 -16.52
N PHE A 211 -12.24 -4.62 -16.27
CA PHE A 211 -11.54 -5.87 -16.07
C PHE A 211 -12.01 -6.88 -17.12
N THR A 212 -11.09 -7.43 -17.89
CA THR A 212 -11.41 -8.48 -18.88
C THR A 212 -10.78 -9.78 -18.45
N ASN A 213 -11.52 -10.88 -18.56
CA ASN A 213 -11.00 -12.23 -18.38
C ASN A 213 -11.24 -13.02 -19.66
N SER A 214 -10.18 -13.51 -20.31
CA SER A 214 -10.30 -14.37 -21.50
C SER A 214 -10.41 -15.87 -21.17
N GLY A 215 -10.31 -16.22 -19.88
CA GLY A 215 -10.18 -17.58 -19.38
C GLY A 215 -8.72 -18.03 -19.24
N SER A 216 -7.76 -17.36 -19.89
CA SER A 216 -6.33 -17.62 -19.75
C SER A 216 -5.49 -16.37 -19.43
N GLU A 217 -6.09 -15.19 -19.53
CA GLU A 217 -5.44 -13.90 -19.31
C GLU A 217 -6.45 -12.91 -18.73
N GLN A 218 -6.03 -12.19 -17.70
CA GLN A 218 -6.76 -11.09 -17.10
C GLN A 218 -6.09 -9.76 -17.45
N LYS A 219 -6.90 -8.74 -17.74
CA LYS A 219 -6.42 -7.38 -17.98
C LYS A 219 -7.23 -6.37 -17.20
N LEU A 220 -6.55 -5.32 -16.77
CA LEU A 220 -7.15 -4.19 -16.08
C LEU A 220 -6.91 -2.91 -16.88
N TYR A 221 -7.96 -2.11 -17.02
CA TYR A 221 -7.93 -0.83 -17.70
C TYR A 221 -8.45 0.25 -16.75
N ILE A 222 -7.73 1.38 -16.69
CA ILE A 222 -8.13 2.57 -15.93
C ILE A 222 -8.30 3.71 -16.93
N ASN A 223 -9.46 4.36 -16.93
CA ASN A 223 -9.83 5.42 -17.88
C ASN A 223 -9.58 5.02 -19.36
N GLY A 224 -9.88 3.75 -19.67
CA GLY A 224 -9.72 3.17 -21.00
C GLY A 224 -8.28 2.87 -21.42
N GLN A 225 -7.30 3.01 -20.52
CA GLN A 225 -5.90 2.64 -20.76
C GLN A 225 -5.57 1.32 -20.10
N LEU A 226 -4.90 0.41 -20.80
CA LEU A 226 -4.42 -0.85 -20.23
C LEU A 226 -3.30 -0.56 -19.21
N VAL A 227 -3.49 -1.01 -17.96
CA VAL A 227 -2.52 -0.76 -16.87
C VAL A 227 -1.91 -2.04 -16.30
N ALA A 228 -2.57 -3.18 -16.45
CA ALA A 228 -2.07 -4.47 -15.97
C ALA A 228 -2.50 -5.62 -16.90
N THR A 229 -1.61 -6.59 -17.06
CA THR A 229 -1.89 -7.88 -17.70
C THR A 229 -1.33 -8.99 -16.83
N LEU A 230 -2.14 -10.02 -16.58
CA LEU A 230 -1.74 -11.22 -15.85
C LEU A 230 -2.16 -12.45 -16.66
N ALA A 231 -1.19 -13.27 -17.03
CA ALA A 231 -1.44 -14.57 -17.62
C ALA A 231 -1.67 -15.59 -16.51
N GLY A 232 -2.75 -16.37 -16.59
CA GLY A 232 -3.11 -17.33 -15.56
C GLY A 232 -4.56 -17.74 -15.63
N VAL A 233 -4.84 -18.96 -15.14
CA VAL A 233 -6.21 -19.44 -14.93
C VAL A 233 -6.44 -19.43 -13.42
N PRO A 234 -7.07 -18.39 -12.86
CA PRO A 234 -7.37 -18.35 -11.43
C PRO A 234 -8.30 -19.51 -11.06
N GLU A 235 -8.04 -20.15 -9.92
CA GLU A 235 -8.94 -21.16 -9.40
C GLU A 235 -10.24 -20.50 -8.91
N MET A 236 -11.38 -21.12 -9.20
CA MET A 236 -12.66 -20.65 -8.69
C MET A 236 -12.80 -20.94 -7.19
N THR A 237 -13.25 -19.95 -6.43
CA THR A 237 -13.40 -20.04 -4.98
C THR A 237 -14.84 -20.28 -4.54
N ASP A 238 -15.00 -20.73 -3.30
CA ASP A 238 -16.32 -20.92 -2.67
C ASP A 238 -16.77 -19.68 -1.86
N VAL A 239 -15.91 -18.67 -1.74
CA VAL A 239 -16.19 -17.38 -1.12
C VAL A 239 -16.90 -16.43 -2.11
N PRO A 240 -17.63 -15.41 -1.64
CA PRO A 240 -18.33 -14.49 -2.54
C PRO A 240 -17.38 -13.61 -3.36
N TRP A 241 -17.93 -12.96 -4.38
CA TRP A 241 -17.27 -11.86 -5.08
C TRP A 241 -17.61 -10.54 -4.38
N LEU A 242 -16.60 -9.84 -3.90
CA LEU A 242 -16.74 -8.58 -3.18
C LEU A 242 -16.19 -7.41 -3.99
N LEU A 243 -16.87 -6.27 -3.89
CA LEU A 243 -16.35 -4.95 -4.26
C LEU A 243 -15.93 -4.21 -2.99
N GLY A 244 -14.73 -3.61 -3.02
CA GLY A 244 -14.19 -2.78 -1.95
C GLY A 244 -13.58 -3.54 -0.76
N ASN A 245 -13.43 -4.87 -0.84
CA ASN A 245 -12.73 -5.67 0.18
C ASN A 245 -12.31 -7.06 -0.35
N SER A 246 -11.56 -7.80 0.46
CA SER A 246 -11.32 -9.23 0.30
C SER A 246 -12.28 -10.05 1.18
N PRO A 247 -12.83 -11.18 0.70
CA PRO A 247 -13.60 -12.08 1.55
C PRO A 247 -12.75 -12.81 2.61
N THR A 248 -11.46 -13.00 2.34
CA THR A 248 -10.54 -13.71 3.24
C THR A 248 -9.58 -12.77 3.97
N PHE A 249 -8.99 -11.79 3.28
CA PHE A 249 -8.08 -10.79 3.88
C PHE A 249 -8.82 -9.50 4.21
N THR A 250 -9.68 -9.58 5.23
CA THR A 250 -10.72 -8.58 5.53
C THR A 250 -10.20 -7.21 5.99
N ASP A 251 -8.89 -7.08 6.25
CA ASP A 251 -8.17 -5.83 6.52
C ASP A 251 -7.81 -5.06 5.23
N ARG A 252 -8.02 -5.63 4.04
CA ARG A 252 -7.74 -5.00 2.74
C ARG A 252 -8.93 -4.21 2.18
N SER A 253 -9.64 -3.51 3.06
CA SER A 253 -10.83 -2.72 2.70
C SER A 253 -10.48 -1.45 1.93
N CYS A 254 -11.39 -0.98 1.10
CA CYS A 254 -11.28 0.30 0.39
C CYS A 254 -12.08 1.40 1.11
N ASN A 255 -11.78 2.66 0.74
CA ASN A 255 -12.66 3.81 0.98
C ASN A 255 -13.13 4.38 -0.37
N VAL A 256 -14.28 3.90 -0.87
CA VAL A 256 -14.62 4.02 -2.30
C VAL A 256 -16.13 4.07 -2.55
N LEU A 257 -16.53 4.80 -3.58
CA LEU A 257 -17.89 4.76 -4.15
C LEU A 257 -17.88 4.05 -5.49
N PHE A 258 -19.00 3.40 -5.83
CA PHE A 258 -19.18 2.67 -7.09
C PHE A 258 -20.40 3.17 -7.85
N ARG A 259 -20.32 3.20 -9.18
CA ARG A 259 -21.47 3.31 -10.07
C ARG A 259 -21.28 2.54 -11.36
N GLU A 260 -22.36 2.33 -12.11
CA GLU A 260 -22.33 1.76 -13.45
C GLU A 260 -21.66 0.37 -13.50
N PHE A 261 -21.90 -0.50 -12.52
CA PHE A 261 -21.32 -1.85 -12.51
C PHE A 261 -22.02 -2.73 -13.54
N LYS A 262 -21.26 -3.21 -14.52
CA LYS A 262 -21.70 -3.98 -15.68
C LYS A 262 -20.86 -5.23 -15.83
N VAL A 263 -21.48 -6.35 -16.19
CA VAL A 263 -20.76 -7.57 -16.62
C VAL A 263 -21.32 -8.02 -17.96
N TRP A 264 -20.42 -8.25 -18.90
CA TRP A 264 -20.68 -8.73 -20.25
C TRP A 264 -20.12 -10.14 -20.43
N ASN A 265 -20.80 -10.99 -21.20
CA ASN A 265 -20.35 -12.34 -21.54
C ASN A 265 -19.36 -12.40 -22.72
N SER A 266 -18.69 -11.29 -22.99
CA SER A 266 -17.75 -11.11 -24.10
C SER A 266 -16.51 -10.39 -23.59
N VAL A 267 -15.36 -10.69 -24.20
CA VAL A 267 -14.08 -10.03 -23.91
C VAL A 267 -13.93 -8.84 -24.84
N PHE A 268 -14.01 -7.62 -24.30
CA PHE A 268 -13.87 -6.40 -25.08
C PHE A 268 -12.40 -6.06 -25.33
N ASP A 269 -12.14 -5.48 -26.50
CA ASP A 269 -10.87 -4.83 -26.78
C ASP A 269 -10.82 -3.42 -26.17
N GLN A 270 -9.62 -2.84 -26.12
CA GLN A 270 -9.41 -1.53 -25.53
C GLN A 270 -10.23 -0.42 -26.22
N SER A 271 -10.42 -0.50 -27.55
CA SER A 271 -11.24 0.48 -28.27
C SER A 271 -12.72 0.41 -27.88
N THR A 272 -13.25 -0.79 -27.67
CA THR A 272 -14.63 -0.99 -27.23
C THR A 272 -14.80 -0.46 -25.81
N ILE A 273 -13.88 -0.79 -24.90
CA ILE A 273 -13.86 -0.26 -23.52
C ILE A 273 -13.83 1.28 -23.54
N GLN A 274 -12.97 1.90 -24.36
CA GLN A 274 -12.91 3.36 -24.49
C GLN A 274 -14.22 3.95 -25.02
N SER A 275 -14.90 3.27 -25.94
CA SER A 275 -16.18 3.73 -26.49
C SER A 275 -17.35 3.58 -25.51
N ASN A 276 -17.26 2.65 -24.55
CA ASN A 276 -18.27 2.43 -23.53
C ASN A 276 -18.23 3.46 -22.39
N ILE A 277 -17.11 4.17 -22.20
CA ILE A 277 -16.99 5.20 -21.17
C ILE A 277 -18.04 6.30 -21.40
N GLY A 278 -18.94 6.48 -20.43
CA GLY A 278 -20.04 7.43 -20.50
C GLY A 278 -21.21 7.03 -21.42
N ALA A 279 -21.21 5.81 -21.97
CA ALA A 279 -22.33 5.32 -22.77
C ALA A 279 -23.54 4.98 -21.89
N THR A 280 -24.72 5.46 -22.28
CA THR A 280 -25.99 5.12 -21.62
C THR A 280 -26.48 3.75 -22.07
N ILE A 281 -26.89 2.92 -21.11
CA ILE A 281 -27.49 1.59 -21.35
C ILE A 281 -28.82 1.44 -20.60
N ASP A 282 -29.69 0.56 -21.07
CA ASP A 282 -31.01 0.31 -20.46
C ASP A 282 -31.17 -1.11 -19.87
N GLY A 283 -30.14 -1.96 -19.99
CA GLY A 283 -30.15 -3.33 -19.47
C GLY A 283 -30.59 -4.38 -20.49
N THR A 284 -30.94 -3.99 -21.71
CA THR A 284 -31.40 -4.90 -22.78
C THR A 284 -30.33 -5.23 -23.82
N GLU A 285 -29.11 -4.74 -23.62
CA GLU A 285 -28.01 -4.88 -24.56
C GLU A 285 -27.59 -6.35 -24.76
N SER A 286 -27.25 -6.68 -26.01
CA SER A 286 -26.80 -8.03 -26.34
C SER A 286 -25.51 -8.37 -25.61
N GLY A 287 -25.52 -9.46 -24.84
CA GLY A 287 -24.35 -9.93 -24.10
C GLY A 287 -24.18 -9.35 -22.69
N LEU A 288 -25.02 -8.38 -22.29
CA LEU A 288 -25.07 -7.89 -20.91
C LEU A 288 -25.72 -8.95 -20.02
N VAL A 289 -25.03 -9.34 -18.94
CA VAL A 289 -25.50 -10.38 -18.01
C VAL A 289 -25.79 -9.85 -16.61
N VAL A 290 -25.14 -8.74 -16.22
CA VAL A 290 -25.36 -8.07 -14.93
C VAL A 290 -25.31 -6.56 -15.15
N TYR A 291 -26.23 -5.82 -14.54
CA TYR A 291 -26.16 -4.35 -14.51
C TYR A 291 -26.72 -3.76 -13.22
N PHE A 292 -25.83 -3.21 -12.40
CA PHE A 292 -26.16 -2.37 -11.25
C PHE A 292 -25.77 -0.91 -11.53
N PRO A 293 -26.74 -0.01 -11.77
CA PRO A 293 -26.47 1.41 -11.97
C PRO A 293 -25.79 2.05 -10.75
N LEU A 294 -26.20 1.66 -9.53
CA LEU A 294 -25.75 2.20 -8.24
C LEU A 294 -25.76 3.75 -8.19
N SER A 295 -26.71 4.35 -8.91
CA SER A 295 -26.94 5.80 -8.97
C SER A 295 -28.09 6.25 -8.09
N SER A 296 -28.62 5.36 -7.25
CA SER A 296 -29.65 5.69 -6.28
C SER A 296 -29.61 4.80 -5.04
N ASN A 297 -30.17 5.26 -3.93
CA ASN A 297 -30.25 4.46 -2.71
C ASN A 297 -31.21 3.28 -2.92
N LEU A 298 -30.67 2.07 -3.04
CA LEU A 298 -31.42 0.82 -3.23
C LEU A 298 -31.55 0.00 -1.92
N GLY A 299 -31.21 0.60 -0.77
CA GLY A 299 -31.15 -0.10 0.51
C GLY A 299 -29.93 -1.01 0.64
N ASN A 300 -30.05 -2.05 1.48
CA ASN A 300 -28.91 -2.93 1.81
C ASN A 300 -28.83 -4.17 0.94
N SER A 301 -29.89 -4.53 0.22
CA SER A 301 -29.93 -5.67 -0.70
C SER A 301 -30.89 -5.35 -1.84
N PHE A 302 -30.43 -5.55 -3.07
CA PHE A 302 -31.14 -5.15 -4.27
C PHE A 302 -30.80 -6.05 -5.46
N SER A 303 -31.70 -6.09 -6.44
CA SER A 303 -31.53 -6.83 -7.69
C SER A 303 -30.95 -5.95 -8.79
N ASP A 304 -30.31 -6.59 -9.77
CA ASP A 304 -29.81 -5.92 -10.97
C ASP A 304 -30.94 -5.60 -11.96
N VAL A 305 -30.66 -4.73 -12.92
CA VAL A 305 -31.63 -4.30 -13.95
C VAL A 305 -31.98 -5.42 -14.93
N VAL A 306 -31.03 -6.33 -15.19
CA VAL A 306 -31.24 -7.51 -16.05
C VAL A 306 -32.20 -8.52 -15.38
N GLY A 307 -32.26 -8.53 -14.04
CA GLY A 307 -33.20 -9.31 -13.24
C GLY A 307 -32.72 -10.71 -12.85
N ASN A 308 -31.40 -10.98 -12.91
CA ASN A 308 -30.81 -12.29 -12.65
C ASN A 308 -29.83 -12.31 -11.47
N SER A 309 -29.45 -11.15 -10.95
CA SER A 309 -28.38 -11.01 -9.96
C SER A 309 -28.81 -10.14 -8.79
N THR A 310 -28.17 -10.34 -7.64
CA THR A 310 -28.38 -9.50 -6.45
C THR A 310 -27.05 -9.00 -5.89
N ALA A 311 -27.11 -7.86 -5.20
CA ALA A 311 -26.00 -7.31 -4.45
C ALA A 311 -26.45 -7.02 -3.01
N THR A 312 -25.53 -7.14 -2.05
CA THR A 312 -25.78 -6.86 -0.63
C THR A 312 -24.65 -6.04 -0.03
N LEU A 313 -24.97 -4.89 0.56
CA LEU A 313 -24.00 -4.06 1.29
C LEU A 313 -23.70 -4.66 2.66
N LYS A 314 -22.43 -4.72 3.03
CA LYS A 314 -21.92 -5.29 4.29
C LYS A 314 -21.02 -4.28 5.02
N GLY A 315 -20.89 -4.45 6.34
CA GLY A 315 -20.01 -3.66 7.19
C GLY A 315 -20.42 -2.19 7.28
N THR A 316 -19.42 -1.30 7.21
CA THR A 316 -19.61 0.16 7.28
C THR A 316 -19.81 0.73 5.88
N PHE A 317 -21.00 1.25 5.62
CA PHE A 317 -21.34 1.91 4.36
C PHE A 317 -22.38 3.01 4.57
N GLU A 318 -22.45 3.94 3.62
CA GLU A 318 -23.47 4.98 3.55
C GLU A 318 -23.90 5.21 2.10
N TRP A 319 -25.15 5.62 1.88
CA TRP A 319 -25.59 6.11 0.57
C TRP A 319 -25.49 7.64 0.58
N VAL A 320 -24.62 8.20 -0.27
CA VAL A 320 -24.37 9.65 -0.32
C VAL A 320 -24.77 10.24 -1.66
N ALA A 321 -25.36 11.44 -1.65
CA ALA A 321 -25.81 12.13 -2.88
C ALA A 321 -24.64 12.66 -3.72
N GLU A 322 -23.51 12.96 -3.08
CA GLU A 322 -22.28 13.43 -3.71
C GLU A 322 -21.10 12.71 -3.03
N PRO A 323 -19.99 12.47 -3.74
CA PRO A 323 -18.78 11.95 -3.12
C PRO A 323 -18.33 12.82 -1.92
N PRO A 324 -17.85 12.20 -0.84
CA PRO A 324 -17.39 12.94 0.33
C PRO A 324 -16.15 13.77 -0.01
N ILE A 325 -16.09 14.99 0.54
CA ILE A 325 -14.91 15.85 0.44
C ILE A 325 -14.00 15.54 1.63
N ILE A 326 -12.78 15.05 1.37
CA ILE A 326 -11.75 14.98 2.40
C ILE A 326 -11.19 16.39 2.62
N VAL A 327 -11.26 16.85 3.86
CA VAL A 327 -10.58 18.07 4.29
C VAL A 327 -9.29 17.66 4.98
N LEU A 328 -8.16 17.96 4.35
CA LEU A 328 -6.85 17.73 4.94
C LEU A 328 -6.56 18.75 6.03
N ASP A 329 -5.97 18.27 7.13
CA ASP A 329 -5.47 19.07 8.21
C ASP A 329 -3.96 19.29 8.04
N TYR A 330 -3.61 20.51 7.67
CA TYR A 330 -2.23 20.94 7.46
C TYR A 330 -1.60 21.53 8.74
N THR A 331 -2.30 21.52 9.88
CA THR A 331 -1.85 22.21 11.10
C THR A 331 -0.48 21.72 11.55
N ASN A 332 -0.28 20.40 11.66
CA ASN A 332 0.96 19.80 12.15
C ASN A 332 2.14 20.12 11.22
N LEU A 333 1.98 19.91 9.91
CA LEU A 333 3.05 20.17 8.95
C LEU A 333 3.40 21.67 8.87
N ASN A 334 2.41 22.57 8.95
CA ASN A 334 2.70 24.01 9.01
C ASN A 334 3.50 24.40 10.26
N VAL A 335 3.19 23.79 11.42
CA VAL A 335 3.96 24.00 12.65
C VAL A 335 5.38 23.48 12.48
N ALA A 336 5.56 22.25 12.00
CA ALA A 336 6.88 21.66 11.80
C ALA A 336 7.74 22.44 10.79
N VAL A 337 7.15 22.89 9.67
CA VAL A 337 7.85 23.75 8.68
C VAL A 337 8.29 25.07 9.30
N GLN A 338 7.46 25.68 10.15
CA GLN A 338 7.82 26.91 10.85
C GLN A 338 8.95 26.65 11.86
N GLU A 339 8.87 25.56 12.64
CA GLU A 339 9.91 25.15 13.58
C GLU A 339 11.25 24.90 12.90
N LEU A 340 11.26 24.20 11.76
CA LEU A 340 12.47 23.96 10.98
C LEU A 340 13.03 25.26 10.38
N THR A 341 12.15 26.16 9.93
CA THR A 341 12.55 27.50 9.43
C THR A 341 13.20 28.33 10.54
N ASP A 342 12.63 28.31 11.74
CA ASP A 342 13.17 29.02 12.90
C ASP A 342 14.49 28.39 13.35
N PHE A 343 14.55 27.05 13.42
CA PHE A 343 15.77 26.32 13.74
C PHE A 343 16.90 26.64 12.74
N ARG A 344 16.61 26.62 11.44
CA ARG A 344 17.54 27.02 10.38
C ARG A 344 18.16 28.39 10.63
N ALA A 345 17.39 29.36 11.11
CA ALA A 345 17.88 30.70 11.39
C ALA A 345 18.85 30.77 12.59
N THR A 346 18.87 29.75 13.44
CA THR A 346 19.80 29.63 14.57
C THR A 346 21.10 28.91 14.22
N VAL A 347 21.10 28.12 13.13
CA VAL A 347 22.25 27.33 12.71
C VAL A 347 23.35 28.22 12.14
N THR A 348 24.54 28.13 12.73
CA THR A 348 25.78 28.68 12.19
C THR A 348 26.74 27.52 11.96
N GLU A 349 27.15 27.33 10.71
CA GLU A 349 28.05 26.25 10.35
C GLU A 349 29.50 26.59 10.68
N GLY A 350 30.28 25.57 11.02
CA GLY A 350 31.70 25.70 11.31
C GLY A 350 32.39 24.36 11.53
N ASP A 351 33.64 24.46 11.95
CA ASP A 351 34.54 23.32 12.15
C ASP A 351 35.04 23.21 13.60
N MET A 352 34.61 24.11 14.50
CA MET A 352 34.99 24.09 15.91
C MET A 352 34.04 23.22 16.73
N ASP A 353 34.53 22.69 17.85
CA ASP A 353 33.71 21.90 18.77
C ASP A 353 32.45 22.66 19.21
N GLY A 354 31.29 22.03 19.00
CA GLY A 354 29.96 22.59 19.27
C GLY A 354 29.33 23.32 18.09
N ASP A 355 30.04 23.54 16.99
CA ASP A 355 29.46 24.11 15.77
C ASP A 355 28.52 23.10 15.10
N TYR A 356 27.60 23.62 14.29
CA TYR A 356 26.89 22.79 13.32
C TYR A 356 27.85 22.47 12.15
N PRO A 357 27.96 21.22 11.71
CA PRO A 357 28.85 20.86 10.60
C PRO A 357 28.50 21.58 9.30
N VAL A 358 29.50 21.90 8.48
CA VAL A 358 29.30 22.47 7.13
C VAL A 358 28.46 21.51 6.28
N GLY A 359 27.40 22.04 5.65
CA GLY A 359 26.41 21.27 4.88
C GLY A 359 25.10 21.00 5.64
N THR A 360 25.03 21.33 6.94
CA THR A 360 23.79 21.23 7.74
C THR A 360 22.68 22.12 7.18
N LEU A 361 22.99 23.33 6.71
CA LEU A 361 22.02 24.25 6.11
C LEU A 361 21.45 23.71 4.80
N ASP A 362 22.29 23.12 3.95
CA ASP A 362 21.86 22.50 2.70
C ASP A 362 20.92 21.31 2.96
N TYR A 363 21.20 20.51 3.99
CA TYR A 363 20.31 19.43 4.42
C TYR A 363 18.95 19.97 4.92
N ILE A 364 18.95 21.00 5.77
CA ILE A 364 17.71 21.66 6.23
C ILE A 364 16.92 22.23 5.05
N ASP A 365 17.59 22.88 4.09
CA ASP A 365 16.95 23.43 2.90
C ASP A 365 16.30 22.33 2.03
N SER A 366 16.92 21.15 1.95
CA SER A 366 16.34 19.99 1.26
C SER A 366 15.05 19.48 1.94
N LEU A 367 15.03 19.44 3.28
CA LEU A 367 13.86 19.05 4.07
C LEU A 367 12.72 20.06 3.90
N LEU A 368 13.02 21.36 3.97
CA LEU A 368 12.05 22.43 3.71
C LEU A 368 11.48 22.37 2.29
N ALA A 369 12.30 22.09 1.29
CA ALA A 369 11.83 21.93 -0.09
C ALA A 369 10.84 20.76 -0.22
N ASN A 370 11.15 19.61 0.40
CA ASN A 370 10.26 18.45 0.43
C ASN A 370 8.94 18.76 1.16
N ALA A 371 9.00 19.38 2.33
CA ALA A 371 7.80 19.72 3.11
C ALA A 371 6.87 20.70 2.37
N ASN A 372 7.43 21.67 1.64
CA ASN A 372 6.65 22.61 0.83
C ASN A 372 5.98 21.92 -0.38
N ASP A 373 6.63 20.93 -0.99
CA ASP A 373 6.03 20.11 -2.04
C ASP A 373 4.84 19.30 -1.50
N VAL A 374 5.02 18.68 -0.32
CA VAL A 374 3.96 17.94 0.38
C VAL A 374 2.78 18.86 0.71
N LEU A 375 3.02 20.07 1.26
CA LEU A 375 1.96 21.05 1.51
C LEU A 375 1.15 21.41 0.25
N GLN A 376 1.78 21.43 -0.92
CA GLN A 376 1.15 21.85 -2.16
C GLN A 376 0.41 20.72 -2.87
N ASN A 377 0.98 19.50 -2.85
CA ASN A 377 0.61 18.45 -3.79
C ASN A 377 0.03 17.20 -3.12
N GLU A 378 0.15 17.06 -1.80
CA GLU A 378 -0.31 15.86 -1.10
C GLU A 378 -1.83 15.86 -0.90
N THR A 379 -2.43 14.68 -1.12
CA THR A 379 -3.87 14.44 -0.96
C THR A 379 -4.19 13.51 0.21
N ARG A 380 -3.18 13.05 0.95
CA ARG A 380 -3.27 12.07 2.05
C ARG A 380 -2.88 12.70 3.39
N GLN A 381 -3.74 12.57 4.39
CA GLN A 381 -3.48 13.08 5.74
C GLN A 381 -2.23 12.45 6.37
N THR A 382 -2.06 11.15 6.21
CA THR A 382 -0.91 10.40 6.77
C THR A 382 0.42 10.93 6.27
N ALA A 383 0.54 11.26 4.98
CA ALA A 383 1.77 11.80 4.44
C ALA A 383 2.08 13.22 4.95
N LEU A 384 1.05 14.02 5.26
CA LEU A 384 1.25 15.32 5.92
C LEU A 384 1.81 15.13 7.34
N ASP A 385 1.23 14.20 8.10
CA ASP A 385 1.64 13.91 9.48
C ASP A 385 3.03 13.26 9.53
N ASP A 386 3.32 12.26 8.68
CA ASP A 386 4.63 11.61 8.57
C ASP A 386 5.74 12.61 8.23
N THR A 387 5.46 13.58 7.35
CA THR A 387 6.42 14.63 6.99
C THR A 387 6.68 15.57 8.17
N ALA A 388 5.65 15.88 8.97
CA ALA A 388 5.79 16.70 10.16
C ALA A 388 6.67 16.00 11.21
N ASP A 389 6.44 14.70 11.46
CA ASP A 389 7.24 13.90 12.38
C ASP A 389 8.71 13.79 11.91
N ALA A 390 8.92 13.54 10.61
CA ALA A 390 10.26 13.45 10.03
C ALA A 390 11.08 14.75 10.17
N ILE A 391 10.43 15.92 10.14
CA ILE A 391 11.09 17.20 10.41
C ILE A 391 11.56 17.26 11.87
N GLY A 392 10.73 16.85 12.82
CA GLY A 392 11.08 16.81 14.24
C GLY A 392 12.29 15.90 14.49
N ASP A 393 12.23 14.68 13.95
CA ASP A 393 13.33 13.70 14.03
C ASP A 393 14.63 14.23 13.42
N ALA A 394 14.55 14.95 12.29
CA ALA A 394 15.71 15.54 11.65
C ALA A 394 16.36 16.64 12.50
N ILE A 395 15.57 17.49 13.17
CA ILE A 395 16.08 18.52 14.08
C ILE A 395 16.83 17.87 15.26
N ASP A 396 16.23 16.85 15.87
CA ASP A 396 16.86 16.10 16.97
C ASP A 396 18.17 15.46 16.53
N LEU A 397 18.19 14.87 15.33
CA LEU A 397 19.38 14.25 14.77
C LEU A 397 20.48 15.27 14.47
N ILE A 398 20.15 16.43 13.92
CA ILE A 398 21.13 17.51 13.68
C ILE A 398 21.75 17.96 15.01
N ASN A 399 20.93 18.16 16.04
CA ASN A 399 21.42 18.57 17.37
C ASN A 399 22.27 17.50 18.07
N ALA A 400 22.10 16.22 17.73
CA ALA A 400 22.92 15.14 18.24
C ALA A 400 24.29 15.02 17.56
N ASN A 401 24.51 15.69 16.42
CA ASN A 401 25.70 15.54 15.57
C ASN A 401 26.47 16.85 15.38
N LEU A 402 26.64 17.62 16.45
CA LEU A 402 27.51 18.80 16.46
C LEU A 402 28.97 18.40 16.30
N VAL A 403 29.77 19.30 15.70
CA VAL A 403 31.20 19.10 15.53
C VAL A 403 31.85 18.84 16.89
N GLY A 404 32.71 17.83 16.94
CA GLY A 404 33.38 17.40 18.15
C GLY A 404 34.21 16.15 17.92
N PRO A 405 35.07 15.75 18.87
CA PRO A 405 35.95 14.61 18.69
C PRO A 405 35.18 13.32 18.42
N ALA A 406 35.68 12.52 17.48
CA ALA A 406 35.18 11.19 17.20
C ALA A 406 36.33 10.17 17.10
N ASP A 407 35.98 8.92 17.31
CA ASP A 407 36.85 7.74 17.19
C ASP A 407 36.20 6.80 16.16
N GLY A 408 35.92 7.35 14.98
CA GLY A 408 35.31 6.66 13.86
C GLY A 408 33.79 6.65 13.82
N VAL A 409 33.29 6.11 12.72
CA VAL A 409 31.87 5.78 12.53
C VAL A 409 31.62 4.34 12.95
N TYR A 410 30.60 4.12 13.77
CA TYR A 410 30.26 2.81 14.30
C TYR A 410 29.05 2.20 13.58
N VAL A 411 29.23 0.99 13.06
CA VAL A 411 28.15 0.20 12.48
C VAL A 411 27.68 -0.82 13.50
N ASP A 412 26.42 -0.70 13.89
CA ASP A 412 25.76 -1.70 14.72
C ASP A 412 25.12 -2.77 13.83
N ARG A 413 25.58 -4.01 13.93
CA ARG A 413 24.99 -5.13 13.18
C ARG A 413 23.58 -5.45 13.67
N ASP A 414 23.33 -5.32 14.97
CA ASP A 414 22.10 -5.79 15.61
C ASP A 414 20.98 -4.76 15.50
N ASN A 415 21.32 -3.50 15.17
CA ASN A 415 20.34 -2.47 14.85
C ASN A 415 19.88 -2.61 13.37
N PRO A 416 18.59 -2.91 13.11
CA PRO A 416 18.09 -3.03 11.73
C PRO A 416 18.21 -1.71 10.96
N SER A 417 18.07 -0.57 11.64
CA SER A 417 18.18 0.77 11.04
C SER A 417 19.61 1.17 10.70
N SER A 418 20.63 0.51 11.28
CA SER A 418 22.04 0.76 10.98
C SER A 418 22.41 0.16 9.63
N ILE A 419 22.59 1.00 8.61
CA ILE A 419 22.89 0.56 7.25
C ILE A 419 24.40 0.56 7.03
N GLY A 420 25.07 1.71 7.12
CA GLY A 420 26.50 1.82 6.84
C GLY A 420 26.90 3.25 6.45
N PHE A 421 28.18 3.45 6.16
CA PHE A 421 28.68 4.72 5.62
C PHE A 421 28.77 4.62 4.11
N ARG A 422 27.97 5.42 3.39
CA ARG A 422 27.89 5.41 1.94
C ARG A 422 28.83 6.48 1.37
N ILE A 423 29.64 6.11 0.39
CA ILE A 423 30.54 7.01 -0.34
C ILE A 423 30.09 7.10 -1.79
N THR A 424 29.89 8.32 -2.29
CA THR A 424 29.49 8.60 -3.68
C THR A 424 30.34 9.71 -4.29
N PRO A 425 30.69 9.64 -5.60
CA PRO A 425 30.41 8.53 -6.51
C PRO A 425 31.24 7.27 -6.16
N ASN A 426 30.89 6.12 -6.75
CA ASN A 426 31.72 4.92 -6.66
C ASN A 426 33.10 5.15 -7.30
N TYR A 427 34.13 4.53 -6.73
CA TYR A 427 35.45 4.43 -7.33
C TYR A 427 35.88 2.96 -7.42
N THR A 428 36.35 2.54 -8.61
CA THR A 428 37.03 1.26 -8.82
C THR A 428 38.43 1.54 -9.41
N PRO A 429 39.53 1.19 -8.73
CA PRO A 429 40.88 1.41 -9.25
C PRO A 429 41.14 0.54 -10.49
N GLN A 430 41.91 1.07 -11.46
CA GLN A 430 42.24 0.41 -12.74
C GLN A 430 43.76 0.30 -12.98
N GLY A 431 44.55 0.29 -11.91
CA GLY A 431 46.00 0.10 -11.92
C GLY A 431 46.49 -0.29 -10.53
N ASP A 432 47.70 0.14 -10.16
CA ASP A 432 48.20 0.02 -8.79
C ASP A 432 47.24 0.72 -7.82
N TYR A 433 46.98 0.11 -6.66
CA TYR A 433 46.17 0.77 -5.64
C TYR A 433 46.50 0.33 -4.23
N THR A 434 46.15 1.18 -3.27
CA THR A 434 46.14 0.85 -1.84
C THR A 434 44.82 1.28 -1.23
N VAL A 435 44.16 0.40 -0.50
CA VAL A 435 43.06 0.76 0.41
C VAL A 435 43.54 0.54 1.83
N GLU A 436 43.43 1.55 2.69
CA GLU A 436 43.84 1.44 4.09
C GLU A 436 42.87 2.16 5.02
N PHE A 437 42.75 1.69 6.26
CA PHE A 437 41.90 2.26 7.29
C PHE A 437 42.25 1.68 8.66
N ASP A 438 41.82 2.36 9.71
CA ASP A 438 41.80 1.81 11.06
C ASP A 438 40.45 1.14 11.32
N LEU A 439 40.51 -0.03 11.96
CA LEU A 439 39.35 -0.87 12.28
C LEU A 439 39.35 -1.25 13.76
N LYS A 440 38.20 -1.13 14.41
CA LYS A 440 37.95 -1.68 15.74
C LYS A 440 36.63 -2.42 15.77
N LEU A 441 36.70 -3.75 15.70
CA LEU A 441 35.52 -4.60 15.80
C LEU A 441 35.03 -4.67 17.25
N LYS A 442 33.75 -4.42 17.50
CA LYS A 442 33.16 -4.64 18.83
C LYS A 442 33.09 -6.13 19.17
N THR A 443 32.75 -6.95 18.18
CA THR A 443 32.67 -8.40 18.34
C THR A 443 32.95 -9.09 17.02
N LEU A 444 33.46 -10.32 17.11
CA LEU A 444 33.52 -11.25 15.98
C LEU A 444 32.30 -12.20 15.97
N GLN A 445 31.39 -12.10 16.95
CA GLN A 445 30.13 -12.84 16.94
C GLN A 445 29.17 -12.24 15.91
N MET A 446 29.24 -12.72 14.68
CA MET A 446 28.53 -12.14 13.53
C MET A 446 27.63 -13.16 12.84
N GLY A 447 27.61 -14.42 13.28
CA GLY A 447 26.82 -15.47 12.62
C GLY A 447 27.32 -15.84 11.22
N GLY A 448 28.62 -15.64 10.96
CA GLY A 448 29.23 -15.76 9.64
C GLY A 448 30.29 -14.68 9.43
N SER A 449 30.18 -13.90 8.34
CA SER A 449 31.08 -12.78 8.05
C SER A 449 30.45 -11.41 8.31
N GLY A 450 31.32 -10.40 8.40
CA GLY A 450 30.97 -8.99 8.26
C GLY A 450 31.82 -8.34 7.19
N GLU A 451 31.20 -7.57 6.30
CA GLU A 451 31.90 -6.80 5.29
C GLU A 451 32.36 -5.47 5.91
N ILE A 452 33.65 -5.18 5.78
CA ILE A 452 34.29 -3.98 6.32
C ILE A 452 34.20 -2.84 5.32
N PHE A 453 34.46 -3.12 4.04
CA PHE A 453 34.09 -2.22 2.95
C PHE A 453 33.84 -3.02 1.67
N GLY A 454 33.10 -2.42 0.75
CA GLY A 454 32.91 -3.02 -0.56
C GLY A 454 32.14 -2.11 -1.51
N ASN A 455 32.43 -2.27 -2.79
CA ASN A 455 31.86 -1.44 -3.84
C ASN A 455 31.08 -2.25 -4.88
N GLY A 456 30.88 -3.55 -4.65
CA GLY A 456 30.20 -4.47 -5.57
C GLY A 456 31.14 -5.30 -6.45
N SER A 457 32.37 -4.84 -6.69
CA SER A 457 33.39 -5.58 -7.44
C SER A 457 34.61 -5.96 -6.61
N TYR A 458 34.94 -5.19 -5.57
CA TYR A 458 35.99 -5.56 -4.64
C TYR A 458 35.71 -5.01 -3.24
N GLY A 459 36.42 -5.55 -2.25
CA GLY A 459 36.27 -5.12 -0.86
C GLY A 459 37.00 -6.02 0.12
N LEU A 460 36.65 -5.92 1.40
CA LEU A 460 37.22 -6.72 2.46
C LEU A 460 36.14 -7.20 3.41
N ARG A 461 36.21 -8.48 3.77
CA ARG A 461 35.39 -9.05 4.84
C ARG A 461 36.24 -9.66 5.94
N VAL A 462 35.63 -9.72 7.12
CA VAL A 462 36.13 -10.46 8.28
C VAL A 462 35.26 -11.69 8.50
N PHE A 463 35.91 -12.82 8.80
CA PHE A 463 35.24 -14.05 9.22
C PHE A 463 35.05 -14.04 10.74
N GLY A 464 33.78 -14.08 11.16
CA GLY A 464 33.36 -14.17 12.55
C GLY A 464 32.96 -15.58 12.95
N TYR A 465 32.32 -15.67 14.12
CA TYR A 465 31.74 -16.90 14.67
C TYR A 465 30.24 -16.73 14.95
N THR A 466 29.56 -17.85 15.17
CA THR A 466 28.13 -17.87 15.52
C THR A 466 27.95 -18.07 17.02
N ASN A 467 28.65 -19.05 17.56
CA ASN A 467 28.60 -19.44 18.96
C ASN A 467 29.92 -19.05 19.64
N PRO A 468 29.88 -18.53 20.88
CA PRO A 468 31.07 -18.14 21.61
C PRO A 468 31.80 -19.36 22.20
N THR A 469 32.09 -20.38 21.37
CA THR A 469 32.93 -21.53 21.73
C THR A 469 34.38 -21.17 21.50
N GLU A 470 35.29 -21.77 22.27
CA GLU A 470 36.73 -21.55 22.12
C GLU A 470 37.21 -21.90 20.70
N GLU A 471 36.70 -22.99 20.13
CA GLU A 471 37.04 -23.43 18.77
C GLU A 471 36.61 -22.40 17.70
N GLU A 472 35.37 -21.93 17.73
CA GLU A 472 34.90 -20.95 16.74
C GLU A 472 35.59 -19.60 16.92
N ILE A 473 35.85 -19.18 18.17
CA ILE A 473 36.59 -17.94 18.45
C ILE A 473 38.01 -18.02 17.88
N LEU A 474 38.73 -19.13 18.12
CA LEU A 474 40.09 -19.32 17.62
C LEU A 474 40.16 -19.50 16.09
N ALA A 475 39.05 -19.88 15.45
CA ALA A 475 38.92 -19.94 13.99
C ALA A 475 38.46 -18.62 13.35
N SER A 476 38.13 -17.60 14.14
CA SER A 476 37.62 -16.30 13.67
C SER A 476 38.72 -15.23 13.55
N GLY A 477 38.38 -14.06 13.00
CA GLY A 477 39.31 -12.95 12.82
C GLY A 477 40.20 -13.06 11.58
N GLY A 478 39.92 -14.01 10.69
CA GLY A 478 40.51 -14.06 9.35
C GLY A 478 39.89 -13.03 8.43
N LEU A 479 40.62 -12.64 7.38
CA LEU A 479 40.18 -11.65 6.41
C LEU A 479 40.16 -12.26 5.00
N TRP A 480 39.30 -11.74 4.14
CA TRP A 480 39.37 -12.02 2.70
C TRP A 480 39.16 -10.74 1.91
N ASN A 481 40.17 -10.35 1.13
CA ASN A 481 40.00 -9.35 0.09
C ASN A 481 39.42 -10.06 -1.13
N PHE A 482 38.12 -9.87 -1.37
CA PHE A 482 37.47 -10.36 -2.56
C PHE A 482 37.62 -9.35 -3.68
N THR A 483 37.95 -9.82 -4.87
CA THR A 483 38.12 -9.03 -6.09
C THR A 483 37.47 -9.79 -7.25
N HIS A 484 36.53 -9.14 -7.93
CA HIS A 484 35.88 -9.68 -9.11
C HIS A 484 36.66 -9.27 -10.36
N ILE A 485 37.00 -10.27 -11.17
CA ILE A 485 37.48 -10.09 -12.54
C ILE A 485 36.71 -11.05 -13.47
N SER A 486 37.26 -12.23 -13.79
CA SER A 486 36.50 -13.32 -14.44
C SER A 486 35.84 -14.28 -13.42
N GLY A 487 35.74 -13.85 -12.17
CA GLY A 487 35.32 -14.61 -10.98
C GLY A 487 35.88 -13.97 -9.71
N TRP A 488 35.43 -14.46 -8.55
CA TRP A 488 35.88 -13.97 -7.23
C TRP A 488 37.20 -14.60 -6.83
N ILE A 489 38.22 -13.77 -6.65
CA ILE A 489 39.57 -14.17 -6.23
C ILE A 489 40.14 -13.15 -5.23
N GLY A 490 41.29 -13.46 -4.64
CA GLY A 490 42.06 -12.53 -3.83
C GLY A 490 42.62 -13.16 -2.56
N PRO A 491 43.53 -12.46 -1.85
CA PRO A 491 44.23 -13.00 -0.69
C PRO A 491 43.30 -13.22 0.51
N GLU A 492 43.55 -14.32 1.22
CA GLU A 492 43.00 -14.60 2.54
C GLU A 492 44.08 -14.40 3.61
N ALA A 493 43.67 -13.85 4.75
CA ALA A 493 44.48 -13.78 5.97
C ALA A 493 43.98 -14.83 6.97
N PRO A 494 44.87 -15.52 7.70
CA PRO A 494 44.49 -16.58 8.62
C PRO A 494 43.65 -16.06 9.79
N ALA A 495 42.98 -16.98 10.49
CA ALA A 495 42.31 -16.67 11.75
C ALA A 495 43.23 -15.91 12.72
N LEU A 496 42.64 -15.06 13.57
CA LEU A 496 43.31 -14.18 14.54
C LEU A 496 44.16 -13.05 13.95
N SER A 497 44.07 -12.81 12.64
CA SER A 497 44.70 -11.64 11.98
C SER A 497 44.15 -10.33 12.55
N VAL A 498 42.83 -10.25 12.75
CA VAL A 498 42.18 -9.15 13.48
C VAL A 498 41.48 -9.66 14.74
N ARG A 499 41.33 -8.78 15.72
CA ARG A 499 40.79 -9.06 17.05
C ARG A 499 39.74 -8.01 17.40
N SER A 500 38.75 -8.42 18.18
CA SER A 500 37.76 -7.47 18.70
C SER A 500 38.36 -6.60 19.81
N GLN A 501 37.73 -5.45 20.05
CA GLN A 501 38.00 -4.49 21.13
C GLN A 501 39.33 -3.73 21.04
N VAL A 502 40.08 -3.88 19.95
CA VAL A 502 41.35 -3.16 19.71
C VAL A 502 41.32 -2.45 18.37
N TRP A 503 41.93 -1.25 18.32
CA TRP A 503 42.20 -0.58 17.07
C TRP A 503 43.36 -1.28 16.37
N GLN A 504 43.17 -1.54 15.08
CA GLN A 504 44.18 -2.14 14.21
C GLN A 504 44.18 -1.45 12.87
N HIS A 505 45.36 -1.20 12.33
CA HIS A 505 45.51 -0.65 11.00
C HIS A 505 45.45 -1.77 9.97
N VAL A 506 44.57 -1.67 8.98
CA VAL A 506 44.39 -2.67 7.92
C VAL A 506 44.65 -2.02 6.57
N ALA A 507 45.48 -2.67 5.73
CA ALA A 507 45.75 -2.20 4.38
C ALA A 507 45.71 -3.34 3.35
N ILE A 508 45.22 -3.03 2.16
CA ILE A 508 45.24 -3.88 0.97
C ILE A 508 46.08 -3.17 -0.07
N VAL A 509 47.17 -3.79 -0.51
CA VAL A 509 48.08 -3.23 -1.51
C VAL A 509 48.06 -4.12 -2.75
N HIS A 510 47.68 -3.54 -3.88
CA HIS A 510 47.71 -4.17 -5.19
C HIS A 510 48.80 -3.52 -6.06
N ASP A 511 49.72 -4.37 -6.53
CA ASP A 511 50.74 -4.02 -7.52
C ASP A 511 50.31 -4.70 -8.84
N ASP A 512 49.83 -3.89 -9.80
CA ASP A 512 49.34 -4.35 -11.10
C ASP A 512 50.50 -4.76 -12.01
N THR A 513 51.70 -4.21 -11.80
CA THR A 513 52.89 -4.64 -12.54
C THR A 513 53.33 -6.05 -12.12
N ALA A 514 53.35 -6.31 -10.81
CA ALA A 514 53.70 -7.60 -10.23
C ALA A 514 52.52 -8.59 -10.23
N ARG A 515 51.29 -8.12 -10.45
CA ARG A 515 50.04 -8.88 -10.37
C ARG A 515 49.84 -9.53 -9.00
N THR A 516 50.14 -8.77 -7.95
CA THR A 516 50.01 -9.25 -6.57
C THR A 516 49.06 -8.37 -5.77
N THR A 517 48.25 -8.99 -4.91
CA THR A 517 47.46 -8.29 -3.89
C THR A 517 47.83 -8.84 -2.52
N SER A 518 48.12 -7.95 -1.57
CA SER A 518 48.57 -8.31 -0.22
C SER A 518 47.71 -7.63 0.84
N ILE A 519 47.45 -8.31 1.95
CA ILE A 519 46.76 -7.78 3.13
C ILE A 519 47.79 -7.56 4.24
N TYR A 520 47.77 -6.38 4.84
CA TYR A 520 48.58 -6.02 5.99
C TYR A 520 47.68 -5.70 7.18
N VAL A 521 48.09 -6.14 8.37
CA VAL A 521 47.48 -5.75 9.64
C VAL A 521 48.58 -5.28 10.57
N ASP A 522 48.44 -4.06 11.11
CA ASP A 522 49.43 -3.41 11.98
C ASP A 522 50.85 -3.37 11.37
N GLY A 523 50.92 -3.25 10.03
CA GLY A 523 52.15 -3.23 9.25
C GLY A 523 52.74 -4.62 8.93
N GLU A 524 52.18 -5.71 9.44
CA GLU A 524 52.60 -7.07 9.13
C GLU A 524 51.79 -7.66 7.97
N MET A 525 52.46 -8.25 6.98
CA MET A 525 51.78 -8.93 5.86
C MET A 525 51.15 -10.24 6.35
N VAL A 526 49.83 -10.35 6.31
CA VAL A 526 49.08 -11.51 6.81
C VAL A 526 48.50 -12.39 5.71
N GLY A 527 48.43 -11.89 4.47
CA GLY A 527 47.97 -12.66 3.31
C GLY A 527 48.46 -12.07 2.00
N GLN A 528 48.69 -12.92 1.00
CA GLN A 528 49.08 -12.51 -0.35
C GLN A 528 48.54 -13.50 -1.38
N SER A 529 48.19 -13.00 -2.56
CA SER A 529 47.91 -13.80 -3.76
C SER A 529 48.63 -13.20 -4.96
N THR A 530 49.04 -14.08 -5.87
CA THR A 530 49.65 -13.74 -7.16
C THR A 530 48.65 -13.91 -8.29
N ASP A 531 49.00 -13.42 -9.47
CA ASP A 531 48.19 -13.49 -10.69
C ASP A 531 46.81 -12.80 -10.54
N ILE A 532 46.71 -11.85 -9.61
CA ILE A 532 45.51 -11.02 -9.42
C ILE A 532 45.59 -9.82 -10.35
N GLY A 533 44.45 -9.43 -10.93
CA GLY A 533 44.35 -8.19 -11.70
C GLY A 533 43.54 -7.10 -11.05
N VAL A 534 43.50 -5.96 -11.74
CA VAL A 534 42.61 -4.86 -11.39
C VAL A 534 41.16 -5.33 -11.36
N PRO A 535 40.36 -4.89 -10.38
CA PRO A 535 38.94 -5.24 -10.29
C PRO A 535 38.15 -4.80 -11.52
N ASP A 536 37.10 -5.55 -11.85
CA ASP A 536 36.08 -5.10 -12.79
C ASP A 536 35.45 -3.80 -12.29
N VAL A 537 35.23 -2.84 -13.20
CA VAL A 537 34.51 -1.61 -12.89
C VAL A 537 33.15 -1.95 -12.30
N SER A 538 32.83 -1.39 -11.13
CA SER A 538 31.58 -1.71 -10.44
C SER A 538 30.39 -1.13 -11.18
N GLY A 539 29.28 -1.89 -11.18
CA GLY A 539 27.97 -1.39 -11.59
C GLY A 539 27.23 -0.61 -10.50
N TRP A 540 27.78 -0.53 -9.28
CA TRP A 540 27.20 0.24 -8.18
C TRP A 540 27.49 1.72 -8.31
N GLY A 541 26.56 2.56 -7.85
CA GLY A 541 26.74 4.01 -7.79
C GLY A 541 27.54 4.48 -6.57
N GLU A 542 27.87 3.56 -5.64
CA GLU A 542 28.46 3.87 -4.34
C GLU A 542 29.45 2.80 -3.84
N THR A 543 30.32 3.21 -2.92
CA THR A 543 31.14 2.33 -2.06
C THR A 543 30.57 2.37 -0.65
N TRP A 544 30.55 1.25 0.06
CA TRP A 544 30.06 1.17 1.43
C TRP A 544 31.15 0.82 2.42
N LEU A 545 31.15 1.45 3.59
CA LEU A 545 31.89 1.02 4.77
C LEU A 545 30.94 0.37 5.78
N GLY A 546 31.34 -0.79 6.28
CA GLY A 546 30.69 -1.59 7.31
C GLY A 546 29.45 -2.38 6.89
N ASN A 547 29.04 -2.32 5.62
CA ASN A 547 27.96 -3.13 5.08
C ASN A 547 28.04 -3.26 3.56
N SER A 548 28.31 -4.46 3.07
CA SER A 548 28.16 -4.79 1.65
C SER A 548 27.28 -6.03 1.52
N TRP A 549 26.40 -6.04 0.53
CA TRP A 549 25.42 -7.12 0.29
C TRP A 549 24.58 -7.54 1.52
N GLY A 550 24.40 -6.64 2.50
CA GLY A 550 23.62 -6.90 3.72
C GLY A 550 24.40 -7.59 4.84
N ALA A 551 25.66 -7.97 4.65
CA ALA A 551 26.49 -8.60 5.67
C ALA A 551 27.24 -7.53 6.50
N LYS A 552 26.55 -6.91 7.46
CA LYS A 552 27.07 -5.80 8.28
C LYS A 552 28.23 -6.22 9.18
N MET A 553 29.26 -5.39 9.31
CA MET A 553 30.19 -5.52 10.42
C MET A 553 29.56 -5.07 11.76
N ASN A 554 30.24 -5.34 12.88
CA ASN A 554 29.88 -4.76 14.19
C ASN A 554 31.13 -4.10 14.79
N GLY A 555 31.29 -2.80 14.59
CA GLY A 555 32.52 -2.10 14.95
C GLY A 555 32.66 -0.71 14.33
N SER A 556 33.79 -0.08 14.60
CA SER A 556 34.15 1.27 14.15
C SER A 556 35.21 1.26 13.06
N ILE A 557 35.11 2.19 12.10
CA ILE A 557 36.12 2.47 11.08
C ILE A 557 36.50 3.96 11.15
N LYS A 558 37.78 4.26 10.97
CA LYS A 558 38.30 5.61 10.73
C LYS A 558 39.49 5.60 9.78
N ASP A 559 39.96 6.78 9.39
CA ASP A 559 41.10 6.98 8.51
C ASP A 559 41.01 6.20 7.19
N PHE A 560 39.82 6.13 6.60
CA PHE A 560 39.59 5.39 5.37
C PHE A 560 40.19 6.12 4.16
N ARG A 561 41.08 5.44 3.46
CA ARG A 561 41.88 6.00 2.35
C ARG A 561 41.88 5.05 1.16
N ILE A 562 41.82 5.61 -0.04
CA ILE A 562 42.11 4.91 -1.29
C ILE A 562 43.17 5.69 -2.07
N TRP A 563 44.20 4.99 -2.53
CA TRP A 563 45.31 5.51 -3.32
C TRP A 563 45.40 4.81 -4.67
N ASP A 564 45.82 5.54 -5.70
CA ASP A 564 46.22 5.02 -7.03
C ASP A 564 47.73 4.70 -7.07
N GLU A 565 48.22 4.08 -6.00
CA GLU A 565 49.61 3.70 -5.86
C GLU A 565 49.73 2.44 -5.00
N ALA A 566 50.63 1.54 -5.38
CA ALA A 566 51.05 0.42 -4.55
C ALA A 566 52.02 0.92 -3.48
N ARG A 567 51.51 1.24 -2.28
CA ARG A 567 52.30 1.83 -1.21
C ARG A 567 53.17 0.78 -0.51
N SER A 568 54.38 1.18 -0.12
CA SER A 568 55.26 0.36 0.71
C SER A 568 54.80 0.33 2.17
N VAL A 569 55.19 -0.71 2.92
CA VAL A 569 54.83 -0.87 4.35
C VAL A 569 55.15 0.37 5.20
N GLY A 570 56.27 1.06 4.92
CA GLY A 570 56.65 2.28 5.65
C GLY A 570 55.83 3.53 5.30
N GLN A 571 55.03 3.48 4.23
CA GLN A 571 54.10 4.54 3.83
C GLN A 571 52.68 4.28 4.36
N LEU A 572 52.36 3.07 4.82
CA LEU A 572 51.07 2.73 5.40
C LEU A 572 50.91 3.42 6.76
N ASN A 573 49.69 3.78 7.11
CA ASN A 573 49.32 4.47 8.35
C ASN A 573 50.11 5.77 8.63
N ALA A 574 50.57 6.44 7.57
CA ALA A 574 51.25 7.72 7.70
C ALA A 574 50.25 8.85 8.02
N ASP A 575 50.70 9.90 8.70
CA ASP A 575 49.95 11.14 8.85
C ASP A 575 49.85 11.84 7.48
N ILE A 576 48.65 12.27 7.10
CA ILE A 576 48.35 12.90 5.81
C ILE A 576 47.42 14.09 5.97
N THR A 577 47.32 14.95 4.95
CA THR A 577 46.45 16.13 4.95
C THR A 577 45.33 16.09 3.90
N GLY A 578 45.28 15.07 3.05
CA GLY A 578 44.27 14.94 1.99
C GLY A 578 44.69 15.50 0.63
N SER A 579 45.89 16.07 0.53
CA SER A 579 46.41 16.69 -0.71
C SER A 579 47.57 15.92 -1.34
N GLU A 580 47.82 14.71 -0.85
CA GLU A 580 48.93 13.89 -1.29
C GLU A 580 48.74 13.42 -2.75
N PRO A 581 49.84 13.30 -3.51
CA PRO A 581 49.75 12.75 -4.86
C PRO A 581 49.20 11.33 -4.82
N ASN A 582 48.40 10.98 -5.82
CA ASN A 582 47.75 9.68 -5.99
C ASN A 582 46.74 9.31 -4.88
N LEU A 583 46.36 10.22 -3.98
CA LEU A 583 45.25 10.02 -3.06
C LEU A 583 43.93 10.27 -3.80
N GLN A 584 43.03 9.29 -3.77
CA GLN A 584 41.72 9.38 -4.43
C GLN A 584 40.59 9.65 -3.45
N ILE A 585 40.60 8.99 -2.29
CA ILE A 585 39.55 9.16 -1.28
C ILE A 585 40.21 9.29 0.07
N TYR A 586 39.80 10.27 0.89
CA TYR A 586 40.18 10.31 2.30
C TYR A 586 39.07 10.78 3.24
N PHE A 587 38.61 9.87 4.09
CA PHE A 587 37.72 10.14 5.21
C PHE A 587 38.45 9.90 6.54
N PRO A 588 38.89 10.97 7.24
CA PRO A 588 39.54 10.85 8.55
C PRO A 588 38.62 10.21 9.60
N LEU A 589 37.36 10.65 9.67
CA LEU A 589 36.34 10.17 10.62
C LEU A 589 36.76 10.26 12.10
N ASP A 590 37.69 11.15 12.42
CA ASP A 590 38.22 11.44 13.76
C ASP A 590 37.50 12.62 14.44
N ARG A 591 36.53 13.21 13.75
CA ARG A 591 35.69 14.31 14.22
C ARG A 591 34.31 14.20 13.58
N VAL A 592 33.29 14.52 14.37
CA VAL A 592 31.92 14.64 13.89
C VAL A 592 31.85 15.71 12.81
N LYS A 593 31.45 15.31 11.61
CA LYS A 593 31.19 16.18 10.45
C LYS A 593 29.72 16.16 10.01
N GLY A 594 28.82 15.81 10.93
CA GLY A 594 27.39 15.68 10.65
C GLY A 594 27.06 14.33 10.01
N LEU A 595 25.99 14.31 9.21
CA LEU A 595 25.47 13.09 8.57
C LEU A 595 25.90 12.96 7.11
N GLN A 596 26.16 14.09 6.43
CA GLN A 596 26.62 14.13 5.06
C GLN A 596 27.71 15.19 4.92
N PHE A 597 28.85 14.82 4.36
CA PHE A 597 30.02 15.70 4.24
C PHE A 597 30.97 15.22 3.15
N SER A 598 31.80 16.13 2.63
CA SER A 598 32.85 15.81 1.66
C SER A 598 34.06 15.16 2.32
N ASP A 599 34.75 14.34 1.54
CA ASP A 599 36.07 13.81 1.88
C ASP A 599 37.14 14.93 1.77
N GLU A 600 38.36 14.67 2.24
CA GLU A 600 39.43 15.70 2.24
C GLU A 600 40.01 15.99 0.85
N THR A 601 39.76 15.13 -0.15
CA THR A 601 40.15 15.40 -1.55
C THR A 601 39.18 16.35 -2.24
N GLY A 602 37.91 16.36 -1.81
CA GLY A 602 36.85 17.21 -2.32
C GLY A 602 36.04 16.60 -3.48
N ASP A 603 36.37 15.38 -3.89
CA ASP A 603 35.75 14.70 -5.03
C ASP A 603 34.63 13.72 -4.61
N TYR A 604 34.56 13.35 -3.33
CA TYR A 604 33.62 12.37 -2.82
C TYR A 604 32.77 12.91 -1.66
N SER A 605 31.52 12.46 -1.60
CA SER A 605 30.60 12.71 -0.49
C SER A 605 30.41 11.42 0.32
N GLY A 606 30.52 11.55 1.63
CA GLY A 606 30.13 10.53 2.60
C GLY A 606 28.74 10.81 3.15
N GLU A 607 27.96 9.76 3.42
CA GLU A 607 26.63 9.82 4.02
C GLU A 607 26.48 8.70 5.08
N MET A 608 26.18 9.07 6.32
CA MET A 608 25.88 8.15 7.41
C MET A 608 24.43 7.69 7.33
N ARG A 609 24.19 6.38 7.19
CA ARG A 609 22.84 5.83 7.13
C ARG A 609 22.53 4.94 8.33
N GLY A 610 21.85 5.53 9.31
CA GLY A 610 21.44 4.89 10.56
C GLY A 610 22.59 4.39 11.45
N ILE A 611 23.81 4.80 11.14
CA ILE A 611 25.01 4.59 11.93
C ILE A 611 25.29 5.82 12.78
N VAL A 612 26.19 5.71 13.76
CA VAL A 612 26.49 6.79 14.70
C VAL A 612 27.98 7.09 14.76
N TRP A 613 28.31 8.31 15.18
CA TRP A 613 29.67 8.64 15.59
C TRP A 613 29.91 8.04 16.96
N ASN A 614 31.01 7.29 17.12
CA ASN A 614 31.39 6.63 18.39
C ASN A 614 30.38 5.56 18.89
N ASN A 615 30.87 4.56 19.61
CA ASN A 615 30.05 3.71 20.49
C ASN A 615 30.88 3.10 21.61
#